data_AF-A0A3M1FJ48-F1
#
_entry.id   AF-A0A3M1FJ48-F1
#
_cell.length_a   1.000
_cell.length_b   1.000
_cell.length_c   1.000
_cell.angle_alpha   90.00
_cell.angle_beta   90.00
_cell.angle_gamma   90.00
#
_symmetry.space_group_name_H-M   'P 1'
#
loop_
_entity.id
_entity.type
_entity.pdbx_description
1 polymer ?
#
loop_
_entity_poly.entity_id
_entity_poly.type
_entity_poly.pdbx_seq_one_letter_code
_entity_poly.pdbx_strand_id
1 'polypeptide(L)'
;MEQNVDKIFEAIQQKMGFVPNVLKEMSKSKAALNFYLSGSEILEQSSLTPAQLQAVMLAASVFNECKYCTTAHSAGAKKAGISEEDIERMKRGALPQSPELKGVVRALHLLVEQRGWLTNDHLKALEEEGVNREKLYEVICTLALKFVTNYINHIAHTEIDKEFLES
;
A
#
# COMPACT_ATOMS: atom_id res chain seq x y z
N MET A 1 -22.91 14.22 1.15
CA MET A 1 -23.87 13.11 1.22
C MET A 1 -23.40 12.19 2.33
N GLU A 2 -24.20 12.01 3.38
CA GLU A 2 -23.77 11.30 4.58
C GLU A 2 -23.79 9.79 4.33
N GLN A 3 -22.65 9.18 3.99
CA GLN A 3 -22.58 7.72 3.85
C GLN A 3 -22.74 7.06 5.23
N ASN A 4 -23.65 6.09 5.34
CA ASN A 4 -23.79 5.24 6.52
C ASN A 4 -22.66 4.20 6.49
N VAL A 5 -21.96 4.01 7.61
CA VAL A 5 -20.87 3.02 7.78
C VAL A 5 -21.36 1.61 7.41
N ASP A 6 -22.62 1.28 7.71
CA ASP A 6 -23.21 -0.02 7.37
C ASP A 6 -23.18 -0.26 5.85
N LYS A 7 -23.57 0.75 5.05
CA LYS A 7 -23.56 0.66 3.59
C LYS A 7 -22.14 0.53 3.03
N ILE A 8 -21.18 1.18 3.67
CA ILE A 8 -19.76 1.08 3.31
C ILE A 8 -19.29 -0.36 3.54
N PHE A 9 -19.63 -0.95 4.69
CA PHE A 9 -19.27 -2.33 5.02
C PHE A 9 -19.95 -3.35 4.13
N GLU A 10 -21.22 -3.16 3.77
CA GLU A 10 -21.91 -3.99 2.79
C GLU A 10 -21.19 -3.98 1.43
N ALA A 11 -20.78 -2.81 0.93
CA ALA A 11 -20.04 -2.69 -0.32
C ALA A 11 -18.66 -3.38 -0.26
N ILE A 12 -17.94 -3.24 0.86
CA ILE A 12 -16.66 -3.91 1.07
C ILE A 12 -16.84 -5.43 1.15
N GLN A 13 -17.85 -5.90 1.89
CA GLN A 13 -18.20 -7.30 2.01
C GLN A 13 -18.52 -7.91 0.64
N GLN A 14 -19.23 -7.18 -0.24
CA GLN A 14 -19.51 -7.63 -1.60
C GLN A 14 -18.26 -7.69 -2.49
N LYS A 15 -17.33 -6.73 -2.35
CA LYS A 15 -16.08 -6.68 -3.15
C LYS A 15 -15.05 -7.73 -2.69
N MET A 16 -14.90 -7.92 -1.38
CA MET A 16 -13.81 -8.69 -0.77
C MET A 16 -14.23 -10.04 -0.15
N GLY A 17 -15.53 -10.25 0.08
CA GLY A 17 -16.04 -11.42 0.80
C GLY A 17 -15.92 -11.32 2.33
N PHE A 18 -15.32 -10.26 2.86
CA PHE A 18 -15.23 -9.94 4.28
C PHE A 18 -14.98 -8.44 4.48
N VAL A 19 -15.19 -7.93 5.69
CA VAL A 19 -14.79 -6.56 6.09
C VAL A 19 -13.49 -6.63 6.90
N PRO A 20 -12.36 -6.09 6.41
CA PRO A 20 -11.09 -6.09 7.13
C PRO A 20 -11.20 -5.44 8.51
N ASN A 21 -10.55 -6.05 9.51
CA ASN A 21 -10.56 -5.57 10.89
C ASN A 21 -10.05 -4.13 11.01
N VAL A 22 -9.08 -3.70 10.19
CA VAL A 22 -8.62 -2.31 10.20
C VAL A 22 -9.71 -1.31 9.78
N LEU A 23 -10.63 -1.69 8.88
CA LEU A 23 -11.72 -0.81 8.46
C LEU A 23 -12.82 -0.73 9.53
N LYS A 24 -13.05 -1.83 10.26
CA LYS A 24 -13.90 -1.83 11.46
C LYS A 24 -13.35 -0.86 12.50
N GLU A 25 -12.05 -0.93 12.78
CA GLU A 25 -11.39 -0.04 13.72
C GLU A 25 -11.44 1.42 13.25
N MET A 26 -11.10 1.68 11.99
CA MET A 26 -11.08 3.01 11.41
C MET A 26 -12.47 3.66 11.38
N SER A 27 -13.55 2.86 11.40
CA SER A 27 -14.93 3.37 11.43
C SER A 27 -15.30 4.13 12.71
N LYS A 28 -14.49 4.02 13.78
CA LYS A 28 -14.58 4.91 14.95
C LYS A 28 -14.41 6.39 14.58
N SER A 29 -13.76 6.69 13.45
CA SER A 29 -13.71 8.02 12.84
C SER A 29 -14.20 7.97 11.40
N LYS A 30 -15.41 8.46 11.18
CA LYS A 30 -16.00 8.56 9.83
C LYS A 30 -15.13 9.35 8.85
N ALA A 31 -14.48 10.41 9.33
CA ALA A 31 -13.57 11.20 8.52
C ALA A 31 -12.35 10.37 8.06
N ALA A 32 -11.75 9.60 8.98
CA ALA A 32 -10.61 8.73 8.65
C ALA A 32 -11.01 7.62 7.67
N LEU A 33 -12.13 6.94 7.94
CA LEU A 33 -12.64 5.87 7.08
C LEU A 33 -12.90 6.37 5.66
N ASN A 34 -13.62 7.49 5.51
CA ASN A 34 -13.92 8.06 4.20
C ASN A 34 -12.66 8.52 3.47
N PHE A 35 -11.73 9.18 4.17
CA PHE A 35 -10.45 9.58 3.58
C PHE A 35 -9.68 8.38 3.04
N TYR A 36 -9.57 7.32 3.83
CA TYR A 36 -8.84 6.11 3.44
C TYR A 36 -9.50 5.41 2.24
N LEU A 37 -10.82 5.23 2.27
CA LEU A 37 -11.54 4.55 1.19
C LEU A 37 -11.49 5.33 -0.12
N SER A 38 -11.74 6.65 -0.08
CA SER A 38 -11.63 7.49 -1.27
C SER A 38 -10.20 7.54 -1.81
N GLY A 39 -9.19 7.65 -0.93
CA GLY A 39 -7.79 7.61 -1.33
C GLY A 39 -7.40 6.26 -1.96
N SER A 40 -7.92 5.16 -1.42
CA SER A 40 -7.68 3.81 -1.96
C SER A 40 -8.31 3.66 -3.35
N GLU A 41 -9.57 4.08 -3.52
CA GLU A 41 -10.28 4.04 -4.81
C GLU A 41 -9.59 4.89 -5.88
N ILE A 42 -9.11 6.08 -5.52
CA ILE A 42 -8.36 6.95 -6.44
C ILE A 42 -7.04 6.28 -6.86
N LEU A 43 -6.31 5.68 -5.93
CA LEU A 43 -5.04 5.00 -6.25
C LEU A 43 -5.24 3.71 -7.06
N GLU A 44 -6.37 3.02 -6.91
CA GLU A 44 -6.74 1.89 -7.79
C GLU A 44 -6.90 2.32 -9.27
N GLN A 45 -7.11 3.62 -9.54
CA GLN A 45 -7.22 4.22 -10.88
C GLN A 45 -5.94 4.93 -11.35
N SER A 46 -4.84 4.80 -10.59
CA SER A 46 -3.55 5.43 -10.88
C SER A 46 -2.84 4.82 -12.11
N SER A 47 -1.74 5.43 -12.53
CA SER A 47 -0.88 4.89 -13.59
C SER A 47 -0.09 3.65 -13.17
N LEU A 48 -0.03 3.34 -11.87
CA LEU A 48 0.60 2.13 -11.33
C LEU A 48 -0.22 0.90 -11.69
N THR A 49 0.44 -0.14 -12.17
CA THR A 49 -0.23 -1.44 -12.33
C THR A 49 -0.66 -1.98 -10.96
N PRO A 50 -1.65 -2.89 -10.89
CA PRO A 50 -2.05 -3.51 -9.62
C PRO A 50 -0.87 -4.14 -8.86
N ALA A 51 0.09 -4.76 -9.57
CA ALA A 51 1.30 -5.31 -8.98
C ALA A 51 2.24 -4.22 -8.44
N GLN A 52 2.42 -3.11 -9.18
CA GLN A 52 3.21 -1.97 -8.70
C GLN A 52 2.60 -1.32 -7.47
N LEU A 53 1.27 -1.11 -7.46
CA LEU A 53 0.57 -0.53 -6.32
C LEU A 53 0.72 -1.43 -5.07
N GLN A 54 0.55 -2.74 -5.21
CA GLN A 54 0.77 -3.69 -4.10
C GLN A 54 2.23 -3.73 -3.63
N ALA A 55 3.20 -3.68 -4.55
CA ALA A 55 4.62 -3.62 -4.19
C ALA A 55 4.96 -2.37 -3.37
N VAL A 56 4.43 -1.20 -3.77
CA VAL A 56 4.62 0.07 -3.03
C VAL A 56 3.92 0.01 -1.67
N MET A 57 2.69 -0.49 -1.60
CA MET A 57 1.96 -0.64 -0.34
C MET A 57 2.64 -1.60 0.63
N LEU A 58 3.20 -2.71 0.12
CA LEU A 58 3.97 -3.68 0.90
C LEU A 58 5.26 -3.04 1.42
N ALA A 59 6.07 -2.44 0.55
CA ALA A 59 7.33 -1.82 0.94
C ALA A 59 7.12 -0.66 1.94
N ALA A 60 6.05 0.12 1.79
CA ALA A 60 5.70 1.18 2.75
C ALA A 60 5.27 0.60 4.10
N SER A 61 4.57 -0.53 4.09
CA SER A 61 4.18 -1.23 5.32
C SER A 61 5.37 -1.85 6.04
N VAL A 62 6.37 -2.35 5.29
CA VAL A 62 7.64 -2.85 5.84
C VAL A 62 8.44 -1.71 6.46
N PHE A 63 8.57 -0.57 5.75
CA PHE A 63 9.25 0.61 6.28
C PHE A 63 8.61 1.13 7.57
N ASN A 64 7.27 1.14 7.63
CA ASN A 64 6.53 1.54 8.82
C ASN A 64 6.44 0.44 9.89
N GLU A 65 7.08 -0.72 9.71
CA GLU A 65 7.05 -1.86 10.65
C GLU A 65 5.64 -2.37 10.99
N CYS A 66 4.70 -2.23 10.05
CA CYS A 66 3.30 -2.59 10.27
C CYS A 66 3.03 -4.05 9.91
N LYS A 67 2.98 -4.93 10.91
CA LYS A 67 2.73 -6.38 10.71
C LYS A 67 1.40 -6.66 9.99
N TYR A 68 0.30 -6.03 10.42
CA TYR A 68 -1.02 -6.23 9.81
C TYR A 68 -1.01 -5.89 8.32
N CYS A 69 -0.51 -4.70 7.97
CA CYS A 69 -0.48 -4.28 6.57
C CYS A 69 0.56 -5.05 5.74
N THR A 70 1.69 -5.45 6.33
CA THR A 70 2.66 -6.31 5.65
C THR A 70 2.03 -7.64 5.27
N THR A 71 1.26 -8.26 6.16
CA THR A 71 0.51 -9.48 5.85
C THR A 71 -0.56 -9.25 4.78
N ALA A 72 -1.40 -8.21 4.93
CA ALA A 72 -2.46 -7.90 3.97
C ALA A 72 -1.93 -7.58 2.56
N HIS A 73 -0.83 -6.83 2.45
CA HIS A 73 -0.23 -6.51 1.14
C HIS A 73 0.68 -7.60 0.59
N SER A 74 1.15 -8.55 1.41
CA SER A 74 1.75 -9.79 0.90
C SER A 74 0.69 -10.64 0.19
N ALA A 75 -0.48 -10.80 0.82
CA ALA A 75 -1.65 -11.45 0.22
C ALA A 75 -2.10 -10.76 -1.08
N GLY A 76 -2.20 -9.43 -1.05
CA GLY A 76 -2.53 -8.61 -2.22
C GLY A 76 -1.49 -8.72 -3.34
N ALA A 77 -0.20 -8.65 -3.02
CA ALA A 77 0.90 -8.81 -3.96
C ALA A 77 0.86 -10.18 -4.67
N LYS A 78 0.63 -11.26 -3.92
CA LYS A 78 0.50 -12.60 -4.48
C LYS A 78 -0.69 -12.69 -5.44
N LYS A 79 -1.85 -12.13 -5.07
CA LYS A 79 -3.02 -12.05 -5.96
C LYS A 79 -2.76 -11.21 -7.21
N ALA A 80 -1.89 -10.21 -7.12
CA ALA A 80 -1.47 -9.39 -8.26
C ALA A 80 -0.38 -10.05 -9.13
N GLY A 81 0.01 -11.30 -8.83
CA GLY A 81 0.98 -12.06 -9.62
C GLY A 81 2.45 -11.79 -9.29
N ILE A 82 2.74 -11.11 -8.17
CA ILE A 82 4.12 -10.92 -7.71
C ILE A 82 4.66 -12.28 -7.20
N SER A 83 5.90 -12.62 -7.58
CA SER A 83 6.53 -13.86 -7.16
C SER A 83 6.76 -13.89 -5.65
N GLU A 84 6.68 -15.08 -5.06
CA GLU A 84 6.96 -15.28 -3.63
C GLU A 84 8.38 -14.80 -3.26
N GLU A 85 9.35 -15.01 -4.17
CA GLU A 85 10.72 -14.53 -3.97
C GLU A 85 10.77 -13.01 -3.85
N ASP A 86 10.08 -12.27 -4.73
CA ASP A 86 10.06 -10.81 -4.69
C ASP A 86 9.31 -10.28 -3.46
N ILE A 87 8.23 -10.95 -3.05
CA ILE A 87 7.51 -10.64 -1.80
C ILE A 87 8.45 -10.80 -0.60
N GLU A 88 9.15 -11.93 -0.48
CA GLU A 88 10.08 -12.18 0.62
C GLU A 88 11.29 -11.25 0.61
N ARG A 89 11.73 -10.80 -0.57
CA ARG A 89 12.78 -9.77 -0.67
C ARG A 89 12.28 -8.44 -0.15
N MET A 90 11.09 -7.98 -0.57
CA MET A 90 10.50 -6.73 -0.09
C MET A 90 10.22 -6.77 1.41
N LYS A 91 9.76 -7.90 1.96
CA LYS A 91 9.57 -8.09 3.41
C LYS A 91 10.86 -7.94 4.22
N ARG A 92 12.02 -8.19 3.60
CA ARG A 92 13.35 -7.99 4.18
C ARG A 92 13.93 -6.59 3.91
N GLY A 93 13.15 -5.69 3.31
CA GLY A 93 13.59 -4.35 2.90
C GLY A 93 14.49 -4.35 1.67
N ALA A 94 14.61 -5.47 0.95
CA ALA A 94 15.41 -5.56 -0.27
C ALA A 94 14.57 -5.25 -1.52
N LEU A 95 15.23 -4.81 -2.59
CA LEU A 95 14.57 -4.61 -3.88
C LEU A 95 14.16 -5.94 -4.50
N PRO A 96 12.98 -6.00 -5.17
CA PRO A 96 12.59 -7.14 -5.98
C PRO A 96 13.53 -7.30 -7.18
N GLN A 97 13.57 -8.50 -7.75
CA GLN A 97 14.29 -8.81 -8.98
C GLN A 97 13.53 -8.34 -10.22
N SER A 98 12.19 -8.44 -10.20
CA SER A 98 11.34 -8.00 -11.31
C SER A 98 11.63 -6.55 -11.72
N PRO A 99 12.07 -6.32 -12.98
CA PRO A 99 12.33 -4.97 -13.48
C PRO A 99 11.11 -4.05 -13.39
N GLU A 100 9.91 -4.60 -13.56
CA GLU A 100 8.64 -3.87 -13.55
C GLU A 100 8.29 -3.31 -12.17
N LEU A 101 8.76 -3.95 -11.10
CA LEU A 101 8.51 -3.56 -9.71
C LEU A 101 9.68 -2.77 -9.10
N LYS A 102 10.90 -3.07 -9.53
CA LYS A 102 12.14 -2.55 -8.94
C LYS A 102 12.16 -1.03 -8.88
N GLY A 103 11.76 -0.36 -9.96
CA GLY A 103 11.72 1.10 -10.04
C GLY A 103 10.82 1.72 -8.97
N VAL A 104 9.58 1.25 -8.82
CA VAL A 104 8.61 1.84 -7.88
C VAL A 104 8.95 1.54 -6.42
N VAL A 105 9.53 0.36 -6.14
CA VAL A 105 10.01 0.02 -4.79
C VAL A 105 11.24 0.85 -4.43
N ARG A 106 12.18 1.03 -5.38
CA ARG A 106 13.33 1.93 -5.18
C ARG A 106 12.89 3.37 -4.98
N ALA A 107 11.94 3.85 -5.77
CA ALA A 107 11.40 5.20 -5.61
C ALA A 107 10.86 5.41 -4.20
N LEU A 108 10.11 4.45 -3.67
CA LEU A 108 9.63 4.49 -2.29
C LEU A 108 10.80 4.54 -1.28
N HIS A 109 11.79 3.65 -1.41
CA HIS A 109 12.96 3.64 -0.50
C HIS A 109 13.69 4.99 -0.50
N LEU A 110 13.97 5.55 -1.68
CA LEU A 110 14.60 6.86 -1.79
C LEU A 110 13.76 7.97 -1.16
N LEU A 111 12.44 7.96 -1.38
CA LEU A 111 11.52 8.96 -0.80
C LEU A 111 11.55 8.93 0.73
N VAL A 112 11.55 7.74 1.34
CA VAL A 112 11.57 7.62 2.81
C VAL A 112 12.96 7.93 3.39
N GLU A 113 14.03 7.44 2.78
CA GLU A 113 15.41 7.65 3.22
C GLU A 113 15.83 9.13 3.11
N GLN A 114 15.48 9.77 1.99
CA GLN A 114 15.82 11.16 1.70
C GLN A 114 14.74 12.15 2.16
N ARG A 115 13.65 11.66 2.75
CA ARG A 115 12.50 12.48 3.16
C ARG A 115 11.98 13.38 2.02
N GLY A 116 11.97 12.84 0.79
CA GLY A 116 11.54 13.55 -0.41
C GLY A 116 12.58 14.44 -1.09
N TRP A 117 13.77 14.64 -0.52
CA TRP A 117 14.84 15.47 -1.11
C TRP A 117 15.62 14.72 -2.19
N LEU A 118 14.97 14.47 -3.33
CA LEU A 118 15.61 13.79 -4.46
C LEU A 118 16.43 14.77 -5.32
N THR A 119 17.64 14.36 -5.70
CA THR A 119 18.52 15.11 -6.63
C THR A 119 18.14 14.81 -8.07
N ASN A 120 18.66 15.59 -9.02
CA ASN A 120 18.48 15.31 -10.45
C ASN A 120 19.03 13.92 -10.85
N ASP A 121 20.10 13.46 -10.20
CA ASP A 121 20.66 12.13 -10.46
C ASP A 121 19.73 11.02 -9.99
N HIS A 122 19.08 11.19 -8.82
CA HIS A 122 18.03 10.27 -8.36
C HIS A 122 16.86 10.22 -9.36
N LEU A 123 16.38 11.39 -9.80
CA LEU A 123 15.26 11.49 -10.74
C LEU A 123 15.59 10.83 -12.08
N LYS A 124 16.80 11.05 -12.61
CA LYS A 124 17.26 10.44 -13.85
C LYS A 124 17.37 8.91 -13.73
N ALA A 125 17.94 8.40 -12.64
CA ALA A 125 18.04 6.96 -12.40
C ALA A 125 16.65 6.30 -12.29
N LEU A 126 15.68 6.97 -11.66
CA LEU A 126 14.31 6.48 -11.58
C LEU A 126 13.61 6.50 -12.94
N GLU A 127 13.85 7.51 -13.76
CA GLU A 127 13.32 7.58 -15.13
C GLU A 127 13.87 6.46 -16.01
N GLU A 128 15.15 6.11 -15.88
CA GLU A 128 15.79 4.95 -16.54
C GLU A 128 15.18 3.61 -16.08
N GLU A 129 14.65 3.55 -14.85
CA GLU A 129 13.89 2.41 -14.32
C GLU A 129 12.37 2.50 -14.59
N GLY A 130 11.92 3.44 -15.44
CA GLY A 130 10.52 3.56 -15.88
C GLY A 130 9.58 4.26 -14.89
N VAL A 131 10.14 5.01 -13.93
CA VAL A 131 9.41 5.83 -12.96
C VAL A 131 9.52 7.30 -13.33
N ASN A 132 8.52 7.78 -14.06
CA ASN A 132 8.35 9.20 -14.36
C ASN A 132 7.78 9.97 -13.15
N ARG A 133 7.62 11.30 -13.28
CA ARG A 133 7.06 12.14 -12.20
C ARG A 133 5.64 11.76 -11.78
N GLU A 134 4.81 11.33 -12.72
CA GLU A 134 3.44 10.89 -12.45
C GLU A 134 3.44 9.71 -11.48
N LYS A 135 4.15 8.62 -11.81
CA LYS A 135 4.32 7.47 -10.91
C LYS A 135 4.98 7.86 -9.59
N LEU A 136 5.97 8.74 -9.61
CA LEU A 136 6.64 9.19 -8.39
C LEU A 136 5.66 9.89 -7.42
N TYR A 137 4.76 10.73 -7.94
CA TYR A 137 3.72 11.37 -7.13
C TYR A 137 2.69 10.36 -6.61
N GLU A 138 2.33 9.37 -7.42
CA GLU A 138 1.44 8.27 -6.99
C GLU A 138 2.08 7.40 -5.89
N VAL A 139 3.39 7.17 -5.94
CA VAL A 139 4.14 6.51 -4.85
C VAL A 139 4.08 7.34 -3.57
N ILE A 140 4.22 8.68 -3.65
CA ILE A 140 4.08 9.58 -2.50
C ILE A 140 2.67 9.48 -1.91
N CYS A 141 1.63 9.54 -2.75
CA CYS A 141 0.24 9.40 -2.31
C CYS A 141 -0.02 8.02 -1.67
N THR A 142 0.55 6.96 -2.23
CA THR A 142 0.46 5.61 -1.67
C THR A 142 1.13 5.53 -0.30
N LEU A 143 2.33 6.10 -0.14
CA LEU A 143 3.01 6.19 1.15
C LEU A 143 2.18 6.96 2.18
N ALA A 144 1.59 8.10 1.79
CA ALA A 144 0.71 8.88 2.65
C ALA A 144 -0.53 8.09 3.10
N LEU A 145 -1.17 7.38 2.16
CA LEU A 145 -2.29 6.49 2.48
C LEU A 145 -1.86 5.37 3.44
N LYS A 146 -0.66 4.82 3.25
CA LYS A 146 -0.12 3.78 4.12
C LYS A 146 0.20 4.28 5.52
N PHE A 147 0.68 5.50 5.71
CA PHE A 147 0.83 6.08 7.05
C PHE A 147 -0.47 6.05 7.83
N VAL A 148 -1.61 6.41 7.21
CA VAL A 148 -2.92 6.40 7.87
C VAL A 148 -3.25 5.02 8.43
N THR A 149 -3.27 3.99 7.58
CA THR A 149 -3.66 2.64 8.02
C THR A 149 -2.59 1.95 8.86
N ASN A 150 -1.30 2.16 8.58
CA ASN A 150 -0.23 1.56 9.38
C ASN A 150 -0.29 2.07 10.82
N TYR A 151 -0.41 3.39 11.03
CA TYR A 151 -0.37 3.97 12.37
C TYR A 151 -1.66 3.68 13.15
N ILE A 152 -2.81 3.62 12.47
CA ILE A 152 -4.05 3.16 13.10
C ILE A 152 -3.88 1.71 13.60
N ASN A 153 -3.31 0.82 12.80
CA ASN A 153 -3.05 -0.56 13.24
C ASN A 153 -2.06 -0.62 14.41
N HIS A 154 -1.08 0.27 14.48
CA HIS A 154 -0.15 0.32 15.62
C HIS A 154 -0.86 0.69 16.93
N ILE A 155 -1.74 1.69 16.89
CA ILE A 155 -2.50 2.15 18.05
C ILE A 155 -3.53 1.10 18.48
N ALA A 156 -4.21 0.49 17.52
CA ALA A 156 -5.31 -0.42 17.78
C ALA A 156 -4.87 -1.86 18.02
N HIS A 157 -3.60 -2.19 17.77
CA HIS A 157 -3.08 -3.57 17.81
C HIS A 157 -3.97 -4.53 17.01
N THR A 158 -4.41 -4.10 15.83
CA THR A 158 -5.44 -4.79 15.05
C THR A 158 -5.05 -6.23 14.74
N GLU A 159 -5.94 -7.16 15.07
CA GLU A 159 -5.77 -8.58 14.77
C GLU A 159 -5.84 -8.82 13.26
N ILE A 160 -4.90 -9.63 12.76
CA ILE A 160 -4.82 -10.02 11.35
C ILE A 160 -6.05 -10.87 10.99
N ASP A 161 -6.78 -10.46 9.96
CA ASP A 161 -7.88 -11.23 9.39
C ASP A 161 -7.36 -12.58 8.85
N LYS A 162 -8.11 -13.66 9.09
CA LYS A 162 -7.70 -15.04 8.71
C LYS A 162 -7.56 -15.18 7.20
N GLU A 163 -8.38 -14.45 6.46
CA GLU A 163 -8.43 -14.37 5.01
C GLU A 163 -7.09 -13.91 4.39
N PHE A 164 -6.27 -13.15 5.13
CA PHE A 164 -4.93 -12.77 4.69
C PHE A 164 -3.84 -13.81 5.00
N LEU A 165 -4.12 -14.76 5.90
CA LEU A 165 -3.19 -15.84 6.24
C LEU A 165 -3.35 -17.05 5.32
N GLU A 166 -4.54 -17.20 4.73
CA GLU A 166 -4.91 -18.32 3.84
C GLU A 166 -4.63 -18.04 2.35
N SER A 167 -4.18 -16.83 2.01
CA SER A 167 -4.02 -16.32 0.65
C SER A 167 -2.73 -16.75 -0.05
#